data_AF-A0A6S6TVD0-F1
#
_entry.id   AF-A0A6S6TVD0-F1
#
_cell.length_a   1.000
_cell.length_b   1.000
_cell.length_c   1.000
_cell.angle_alpha   90.00
_cell.angle_beta   90.00
_cell.angle_gamma   90.00
#
_symmetry.space_group_name_H-M   'P 1'
#
loop_
_entity.id
_entity.type
_entity.pdbx_description
1 polymer ?
#
loop_
_entity_poly.entity_id
_entity_poly.type
_entity_poly.pdbx_seq_one_letter_code
_entity_poly.pdbx_strand_id
1 'polypeptide(L)'
;YIMDPHTATCMKSYEKDATKDLKTIVYSTAEWTKFSPTVARALGQADISEDTAAIEWIKNNTNVTSPEMIDGLFAKEIKHTVIVEKEDIQKEMLTFL
;
A
#
# COMPACT_ATOMS: atom_id res chain seq x y z
N TYR A 1 -11.67 -4.03 -10.25
CA TYR A 1 -11.17 -3.02 -9.31
C TYR A 1 -10.26 -3.73 -8.33
N ILE A 2 -9.03 -3.25 -8.15
CA ILE A 2 -8.09 -3.78 -7.15
C ILE A 2 -8.22 -2.92 -5.90
N MET A 3 -8.39 -3.58 -4.75
CA MET A 3 -8.57 -2.95 -3.45
C MET A 3 -7.30 -3.10 -2.62
N ASP A 4 -6.94 -2.04 -1.93
CA ASP A 4 -5.99 -2.13 -0.82
C ASP A 4 -6.65 -2.88 0.37
N PRO A 5 -5.86 -3.44 1.30
CA PRO A 5 -6.38 -4.23 2.42
C PRO A 5 -7.30 -3.43 3.38
N HIS A 6 -7.16 -2.11 3.50
CA HIS A 6 -8.04 -1.27 4.32
C HIS A 6 -9.43 -1.21 3.70
N THR A 7 -9.52 -0.93 2.39
CA THR A 7 -10.80 -0.94 1.66
C THR A 7 -11.43 -2.33 1.70
N ALA A 8 -10.65 -3.40 1.51
CA ALA A 8 -11.15 -4.77 1.55
C ALA A 8 -11.80 -5.13 2.90
N THR A 9 -11.24 -4.61 4.01
CA THR A 9 -11.82 -4.79 5.36
C THR A 9 -13.21 -4.17 5.47
N CYS A 10 -13.38 -2.95 4.94
CA CYS A 10 -14.68 -2.28 4.91
C CYS A 10 -15.69 -3.04 4.03
N MET A 11 -15.26 -3.53 2.87
CA MET A 11 -16.13 -4.31 1.98
C MET A 11 -16.59 -5.61 2.65
N LYS A 12 -15.70 -6.29 3.38
CA LYS A 12 -16.06 -7.51 4.10
C LYS A 12 -17.09 -7.25 5.21
N SER A 13 -16.91 -6.18 5.98
CA SER A 13 -17.88 -5.77 6.99
C SER A 13 -19.21 -5.36 6.37
N TYR A 14 -19.18 -4.61 5.26
CA TYR A 14 -20.37 -4.28 4.51
C TYR A 14 -21.11 -5.54 4.08
N GLU A 15 -20.43 -6.50 3.44
CA GLU A 15 -21.00 -7.77 3.01
C GLU A 15 -21.68 -8.53 4.14
N LYS A 16 -21.01 -8.65 5.28
CA LYS A 16 -21.42 -9.51 6.39
C LYS A 16 -22.48 -8.88 7.30
N ASP A 17 -22.31 -7.62 7.66
CA ASP A 17 -22.98 -7.04 8.82
C ASP A 17 -23.86 -5.81 8.49
N ALA A 18 -23.76 -5.22 7.29
CA ALA A 18 -24.48 -3.98 6.97
C ALA A 18 -25.92 -4.23 6.45
N THR A 19 -26.85 -3.35 6.86
CA THR A 19 -28.22 -3.29 6.33
C THR A 19 -28.20 -2.79 4.89
N LYS A 20 -28.66 -3.62 3.95
CA LYS A 20 -28.44 -3.43 2.50
C LYS A 20 -29.34 -2.38 1.84
N ASP A 21 -30.41 -2.00 2.52
CA ASP A 21 -31.36 -0.95 2.10
C ASP A 21 -30.83 0.47 2.38
N LEU A 22 -29.76 0.60 3.16
CA LEU A 22 -29.11 1.89 3.43
C LEU A 22 -28.04 2.22 2.39
N LYS A 23 -28.09 3.46 1.88
CA LYS A 23 -27.00 4.02 1.08
C LYS A 23 -25.72 4.01 1.92
N THR A 24 -24.69 3.35 1.40
CA THR A 24 -23.41 3.17 2.09
C THR A 24 -22.28 3.79 1.27
N ILE A 25 -21.40 4.53 1.95
CA ILE A 25 -20.20 5.11 1.37
C ILE A 25 -19.00 4.53 2.12
N VAL A 26 -18.07 3.91 1.37
CA VAL A 26 -16.79 3.42 1.91
C VAL A 26 -15.69 4.35 1.42
N TYR A 27 -14.88 4.86 2.35
CA TYR A 27 -13.69 5.64 2.02
C TYR A 27 -12.55 4.69 1.71
N SER A 28 -12.08 4.72 0.46
CA SER A 28 -10.86 4.01 0.07
C SER A 28 -9.65 4.86 0.50
N THR A 29 -9.08 4.52 1.65
CA THR A 29 -8.08 5.36 2.35
C THR A 29 -6.67 5.22 1.79
N ALA A 30 -6.41 4.19 0.99
CA ALA A 30 -5.11 3.96 0.38
C ALA A 30 -5.24 3.43 -1.05
N GLU A 31 -4.21 3.73 -1.84
CA GLU A 31 -4.03 3.18 -3.17
C GLU A 31 -3.32 1.81 -3.03
N TRP A 32 -3.66 0.83 -3.88
CA TRP A 32 -3.24 -0.58 -3.74
C TRP A 32 -1.72 -0.77 -3.83
N THR A 33 -0.99 0.09 -4.55
CA THR A 33 0.47 0.03 -4.70
C THR A 33 1.20 0.12 -3.37
N LYS A 34 0.62 0.78 -2.37
CA LYS A 34 1.17 0.87 -1.00
C LYS A 34 1.22 -0.47 -0.26
N PHE A 35 0.48 -1.47 -0.74
CA PHE A 35 0.36 -2.79 -0.13
C PHE A 35 0.53 -3.88 -1.18
N SER A 36 1.33 -3.60 -2.21
CA SER A 36 1.44 -4.43 -3.41
C SER A 36 1.78 -5.91 -3.13
N PRO A 37 2.64 -6.30 -2.16
CA PRO A 37 2.89 -7.71 -1.86
C PRO A 37 1.65 -8.42 -1.30
N THR A 38 0.88 -7.72 -0.45
CA THR A 38 -0.38 -8.24 0.10
C THR A 38 -1.43 -8.42 -0.99
N VAL A 39 -1.50 -7.47 -1.92
CA VAL A 39 -2.43 -7.53 -3.06
C VAL A 39 -2.04 -8.64 -4.02
N ALA A 40 -0.75 -8.79 -4.36
CA ALA A 40 -0.25 -9.87 -5.20
C ALA A 40 -0.56 -11.24 -4.59
N ARG A 41 -0.37 -11.39 -3.28
CA ARG A 41 -0.76 -12.60 -2.55
C ARG A 41 -2.25 -12.90 -2.66
N ALA A 42 -3.11 -11.89 -2.48
CA ALA A 42 -4.55 -12.06 -2.62
C ALA A 42 -4.98 -12.44 -4.05
N LEU A 43 -4.17 -12.08 -5.05
CA LEU A 43 -4.35 -12.44 -6.47
C LEU A 43 -3.69 -13.77 -6.87
N GLY A 44 -3.10 -14.50 -5.91
CA GLY A 44 -2.57 -15.84 -6.12
C GLY A 44 -1.05 -15.95 -6.20
N GLN A 45 -0.30 -14.86 -5.97
CA GLN A 45 1.17 -14.85 -5.99
C GLN A 45 1.74 -14.55 -4.60
N ALA A 46 1.99 -15.59 -3.81
CA ALA A 46 2.35 -15.46 -2.40
C ALA A 46 3.83 -15.15 -2.12
N ASP A 47 4.72 -15.44 -3.07
CA ASP A 47 6.18 -15.49 -2.87
C ASP A 47 6.91 -14.18 -3.21
N ILE A 48 6.19 -13.07 -3.40
CA ILE A 48 6.80 -11.76 -3.66
C ILE A 48 6.78 -10.94 -2.36
N SER A 49 7.95 -10.54 -1.87
CA SER A 49 8.11 -9.66 -0.71
C SER A 49 8.40 -8.20 -1.08
N GLU A 50 9.05 -7.98 -2.22
CA GLU A 50 9.47 -6.65 -2.67
C GLU A 50 8.31 -5.90 -3.34
N ASP A 51 8.11 -4.64 -2.93
CA ASP A 51 7.01 -3.79 -3.45
C ASP A 51 7.11 -3.60 -4.98
N THR A 52 8.30 -3.30 -5.50
CA THR A 52 8.49 -3.07 -6.94
C THR A 52 8.16 -4.31 -7.77
N ALA A 53 8.66 -5.47 -7.35
CA ALA A 53 8.37 -6.74 -8.01
C ALA A 53 6.88 -7.09 -7.95
N ALA A 54 6.19 -6.79 -6.84
CA ALA A 54 4.76 -7.03 -6.71
C ALA A 54 3.94 -6.10 -7.60
N ILE A 55 4.31 -4.81 -7.68
CA ILE A 55 3.69 -3.83 -8.59
C ILE A 55 3.84 -4.27 -10.05
N GLU A 56 5.04 -4.67 -10.47
CA GLU A 56 5.29 -5.15 -11.83
C GLU A 56 4.51 -6.43 -12.13
N TRP A 57 4.49 -7.39 -11.21
CA TRP A 57 3.70 -8.61 -11.36
C TRP A 57 2.21 -8.30 -11.52
N ILE A 58 1.64 -7.40 -10.71
CA ILE A 58 0.23 -7.02 -10.82
C ILE A 58 -0.06 -6.34 -12.17
N LYS A 59 0.79 -5.42 -12.62
CA LYS A 59 0.65 -4.75 -13.94
C LYS A 59 0.69 -5.75 -15.10
N ASN A 60 1.52 -6.79 -15.00
CA ASN A 60 1.68 -7.79 -16.05
C ASN A 60 0.58 -8.87 -16.07
N ASN A 61 -0.11 -9.08 -14.93
CA ASN A 61 -1.12 -10.14 -14.78
C ASN A 61 -2.55 -9.61 -14.65
N THR A 62 -2.74 -8.30 -14.74
CA THR A 62 -4.06 -7.65 -14.66
C THR A 62 -4.13 -6.47 -15.63
N ASN A 63 -5.29 -5.83 -15.73
CA ASN A 63 -5.48 -4.65 -16.60
C ASN A 63 -5.26 -3.31 -15.86
N VAL A 64 -4.66 -3.32 -14.66
CA VAL A 64 -4.39 -2.08 -13.91
C VAL A 64 -3.00 -1.54 -14.18
N THR A 65 -2.86 -0.22 -14.04
CA THR A 65 -1.57 0.48 -14.08
C THR A 65 -1.29 1.12 -12.73
N SER A 66 -0.01 1.31 -12.40
CA SER A 66 0.41 2.19 -11.32
C SER A 66 0.37 3.66 -11.78
N PRO A 67 0.12 4.64 -10.90
CA PRO A 67 0.34 6.05 -11.21
C PRO A 67 1.81 6.32 -11.55
N GLU A 68 2.08 7.19 -12.52
CA GLU A 68 3.46 7.53 -12.95
C GLU A 68 4.34 8.02 -11.79
N MET A 69 3.75 8.69 -10.79
CA MET A 69 4.50 9.16 -9.61
C MET A 69 5.07 8.01 -8.77
N ILE A 70 4.42 6.84 -8.78
CA ILE A 70 4.86 5.65 -8.06
C ILE A 70 6.04 5.03 -8.80
N ASP A 71 5.93 4.87 -10.13
CA ASP A 71 7.03 4.36 -10.96
C ASP A 71 8.27 5.27 -10.84
N GLY A 72 8.07 6.59 -10.86
CA GLY A 72 9.13 7.57 -10.67
C GLY A 72 9.70 7.65 -9.26
N LEU A 73 9.03 7.13 -8.23
CA LEU A 73 9.51 7.15 -6.84
C LEU A 73 10.73 6.24 -6.66
N PHE A 74 10.71 5.07 -7.30
CA PHE A 74 11.76 4.05 -7.12
C PHE A 74 13.09 4.41 -7.79
N ALA A 75 13.10 5.39 -8.69
CA ALA A 75 14.32 5.94 -9.28
C ALA A 75 14.95 7.07 -8.44
N LYS A 76 14.30 7.53 -7.36
CA LYS A 76 14.80 8.61 -6.52
C LYS A 76 15.82 8.11 -5.50
N GLU A 77 16.82 8.93 -5.24
CA GLU A 77 17.77 8.70 -4.16
C GLU A 77 17.08 8.69 -2.79
N ILE A 78 17.40 7.69 -1.97
CA ILE A 78 16.93 7.61 -0.58
C ILE A 78 17.65 8.70 0.23
N LYS A 79 16.89 9.68 0.73
CA LYS A 79 17.43 10.80 1.51
C LYS A 79 17.62 10.51 3.00
N HIS A 80 16.88 9.55 3.55
CA HIS A 80 16.90 9.21 4.97
C HIS A 80 17.47 7.80 5.13
N THR A 81 18.78 7.72 5.39
CA THR A 81 19.51 6.45 5.54
C THR A 81 19.97 6.18 6.98
N VAL A 82 19.76 7.13 7.89
CA VAL A 82 20.16 7.03 9.28
C VAL A 82 19.15 6.17 10.04
N ILE A 83 19.64 5.14 10.72
CA ILE A 83 18.85 4.34 11.67
C ILE A 83 19.12 4.90 13.07
N VAL A 84 18.06 5.23 13.79
CA VAL A 84 18.14 5.90 15.09
C VAL A 84 17.42 5.05 16.11
N GLU A 85 18.11 4.73 17.21
CA GLU A 85 17.49 4.07 18.36
C GLU A 85 16.49 5.00 19.04
N LYS A 86 15.45 4.41 19.64
CA LYS A 86 14.33 5.16 20.21
C LYS A 86 14.77 6.25 21.18
N GLU A 87 15.77 5.95 22.01
CA GLU A 87 16.30 6.85 23.04
C GLU A 87 17.05 8.04 22.45
N ASP A 88 17.55 7.93 21.22
CA ASP A 88 18.36 8.93 20.54
C ASP A 88 17.56 9.82 19.56
N ILE A 89 16.26 9.57 19.37
CA ILE A 89 15.41 10.32 18.42
C ILE A 89 15.51 11.83 18.67
N GLN A 90 15.40 12.29 19.91
CA GLN A 90 15.48 13.72 20.23
C GLN A 90 16.84 14.32 19.83
N LYS A 91 17.93 13.59 20.11
CA LYS A 91 19.29 14.03 19.79
C LYS A 91 19.48 14.13 18.29
N GLU A 92 19.02 13.12 17.54
CA GLU A 92 19.09 13.15 16.08
C GLU A 92 18.24 14.28 15.50
N MET A 93 17.03 14.52 16.03
CA MET A 93 16.20 15.65 15.57
C MET A 93 16.92 17.00 15.65
N LEU A 94 17.78 17.19 16.65
CA LEU A 94 18.56 18.42 16.83
C LEU A 94 19.71 18.58 15.82
N THR A 95 20.12 17.53 15.10
CA THR A 95 21.16 17.63 14.06
C THR A 95 20.63 18.18 12.73
N PHE A 96 19.30 18.15 12.53
CA PHE A 96 18.62 18.66 11.34
C PHE A 96 18.24 20.15 11.41
N LEU A 97 18.39 20.80 12.57
CA LEU A 97 18.10 22.22 12.82
C LEU A 97 19.34 23.09 12.57
#